data_AF-A0A2N1NI71-F1
#
_entry.id   AF-A0A2N1NI71-F1
#
_cell.length_a   1.000
_cell.length_b   1.000
_cell.length_c   1.000
_cell.angle_alpha   90.00
_cell.angle_beta   90.00
_cell.angle_gamma   90.00
#
_symmetry.space_group_name_H-M   'P 1'
#
loop_
_entity.id
_entity.type
_entity.pdbx_description
1 polymer ?
#
loop_
_entity_poly.entity_id
_entity_poly.type
_entity_poly.pdbx_seq_one_letter_code
_entity_poly.pdbx_strand_id
1 'polypeptide(L)'
;MEEFTLSDDVFEQIKDFNIIDKLILNEELKERYKKNGLCKDCKQPKTDSYWCQLCNATRFQQNFKNWTSGNDEVNKFIQKTQLKAKEYQEILEWIEYDRFEDVEYLAKGGFGTFY
;
A
#
# COMPACT_ATOMS: atom_id res chain seq x y z
N MET A 1 -5.09 -24.28 -13.49
CA MET A 1 -4.35 -23.32 -14.35
C MET A 1 -3.00 -23.18 -13.68
N GLU A 2 -1.98 -23.84 -14.21
CA GLU A 2 -0.65 -23.90 -13.60
C GLU A 2 0.05 -22.56 -13.77
N GLU A 3 0.33 -21.89 -12.65
CA GLU A 3 1.12 -20.67 -12.62
C GLU A 3 2.59 -21.06 -12.83
N PHE A 4 3.16 -20.72 -13.99
CA PHE A 4 4.59 -20.87 -14.24
C PHE A 4 5.35 -19.87 -13.37
N THR A 5 5.82 -20.31 -12.21
CA THR A 5 6.70 -19.51 -11.35
C THR A 5 8.14 -19.62 -11.87
N LEU A 6 8.67 -18.53 -12.42
CA LEU A 6 10.09 -18.43 -12.76
C LEU A 6 10.92 -18.45 -11.46
N SER A 7 11.98 -19.27 -11.42
CA SER A 7 12.89 -19.26 -10.27
C SER A 7 13.66 -17.94 -10.20
N ASP A 8 14.07 -17.56 -9.00
CA ASP A 8 14.81 -16.31 -8.75
C ASP A 8 16.08 -16.21 -9.63
N ASP A 9 16.77 -17.32 -9.88
CA ASP A 9 17.97 -17.37 -10.73
C ASP A 9 17.68 -17.07 -12.19
N VAL A 10 16.58 -17.60 -12.73
CA VAL A 10 16.16 -17.33 -14.11
C VAL A 10 15.71 -15.88 -14.24
N PHE A 11 15.07 -15.33 -13.20
CA PHE A 11 14.63 -13.95 -13.18
C PHE A 11 15.81 -12.94 -13.20
N GLU A 12 16.87 -13.20 -12.43
CA GLU A 12 18.08 -12.37 -12.46
C GLU A 12 18.80 -12.46 -13.80
N GLN A 13 18.81 -13.62 -14.46
CA GLN A 13 19.39 -13.78 -15.81
C GLN A 13 18.59 -13.02 -16.91
N ILE A 14 17.29 -12.81 -16.72
CA ILE A 14 16.42 -12.14 -17.72
C ILE A 14 16.45 -10.61 -17.57
N LYS A 15 16.81 -10.08 -16.39
CA LYS A 15 16.89 -8.62 -16.14
C LYS A 15 17.83 -7.88 -17.08
N ASP A 16 18.90 -8.54 -17.52
CA ASP A 16 19.96 -7.92 -18.34
C ASP A 16 19.67 -7.85 -19.85
N PHE A 17 18.62 -8.51 -20.36
CA PHE A 17 18.52 -8.82 -21.79
C PHE A 17 17.44 -8.09 -22.62
N ASN A 18 16.90 -6.94 -22.20
CA ASN A 18 15.77 -6.27 -22.89
C ASN A 18 14.49 -7.16 -23.01
N ILE A 19 14.44 -8.30 -22.33
CA ILE A 19 13.31 -9.24 -22.42
C ILE A 19 12.15 -8.80 -21.52
N ILE A 20 12.42 -8.14 -20.39
CA ILE A 20 11.38 -7.57 -19.52
C ILE A 20 10.48 -6.60 -20.30
N ASP A 21 11.08 -5.82 -21.20
CA ASP A 21 10.37 -4.91 -22.11
C ASP A 21 9.39 -5.60 -23.07
N LYS A 22 9.58 -6.91 -23.33
CA LYS A 22 8.70 -7.77 -24.14
C LYS A 22 7.70 -8.57 -23.30
N LEU A 23 8.03 -8.87 -22.05
CA LEU A 23 7.18 -9.66 -21.13
C LEU A 23 6.11 -8.79 -20.45
N ILE A 24 6.43 -7.54 -20.13
CA ILE A 24 5.46 -6.60 -19.58
C ILE A 24 4.72 -5.91 -20.73
N LEU A 25 3.58 -6.48 -21.12
CA LEU A 25 2.72 -5.94 -22.19
C LEU A 25 1.97 -4.66 -21.78
N ASN A 26 1.87 -4.40 -20.48
CA ASN A 26 1.19 -3.21 -19.97
C ASN A 26 2.21 -2.06 -19.85
N GLU A 27 2.04 -1.04 -20.69
CA GLU A 27 2.94 0.13 -20.73
C GLU A 27 3.04 0.86 -19.38
N GLU A 28 1.96 0.94 -18.60
CA GLU A 28 1.99 1.53 -17.27
C GLU A 28 2.88 0.71 -16.32
N LEU A 29 2.78 -0.62 -16.36
CA LEU A 29 3.62 -1.50 -15.55
C LEU A 29 5.08 -1.45 -15.98
N LYS A 30 5.34 -1.25 -17.27
CA LYS A 30 6.69 -1.11 -17.84
C LYS A 30 7.35 0.18 -17.36
N GLU A 31 6.64 1.29 -17.39
CA GLU A 31 7.14 2.57 -16.86
C GLU A 31 7.36 2.49 -15.34
N ARG A 32 6.44 1.86 -14.60
CA ARG A 32 6.64 1.58 -13.16
C ARG A 32 7.89 0.75 -12.89
N TYR A 33 8.14 -0.29 -13.69
CA TYR A 33 9.34 -1.12 -13.57
C TYR A 33 10.61 -0.30 -13.79
N LYS A 34 10.67 0.47 -14.88
CA LYS A 34 11.82 1.31 -15.20
C LYS A 34 12.10 2.35 -14.12
N LYS A 35 11.05 2.95 -13.56
CA LYS A 35 11.16 4.00 -12.55
C LYS A 35 11.49 3.47 -11.16
N ASN A 36 10.77 2.45 -10.70
CA ASN A 36 10.79 2.03 -9.30
C ASN A 36 11.45 0.66 -9.09
N GLY A 37 11.63 -0.13 -10.16
CA GLY A 37 12.03 -1.52 -10.09
C GLY A 37 10.92 -2.42 -9.53
N LEU A 38 11.33 -3.60 -9.06
CA LEU A 38 10.42 -4.67 -8.65
C LEU A 38 10.36 -4.77 -7.13
N CYS A 39 9.23 -5.25 -6.64
CA CYS A 39 9.08 -5.60 -5.24
C CYS A 39 9.90 -6.85 -4.93
N LYS A 40 10.58 -6.87 -3.79
CA LYS A 40 11.37 -8.03 -3.33
C LYS A 40 10.47 -9.23 -2.99
N ASP A 41 9.27 -8.96 -2.48
CA ASP A 41 8.35 -9.97 -1.95
C ASP A 41 7.54 -10.63 -3.07
N CYS A 42 6.89 -9.84 -3.93
CA CYS A 42 5.97 -10.36 -4.96
C CYS A 42 6.51 -10.31 -6.39
N LYS A 43 7.72 -9.76 -6.60
CA LYS A 43 8.37 -9.61 -7.91
C LYS A 43 7.57 -8.80 -8.95
N GLN A 44 6.54 -8.06 -8.53
CA GLN A 44 5.78 -7.15 -9.39
C GLN A 44 6.39 -5.74 -9.41
N PRO A 45 6.19 -4.95 -10.50
CA PRO A 45 6.61 -3.55 -10.54
C PRO A 45 6.01 -2.74 -9.39
N LYS A 46 6.87 -1.97 -8.70
CA LYS A 46 6.44 -1.11 -7.60
C LYS A 46 5.74 0.16 -8.11
N THR A 47 4.79 0.68 -7.34
CA THR A 47 4.14 1.96 -7.65
C THR A 47 4.96 3.16 -7.18
N ASP A 48 5.73 2.99 -6.11
CA ASP A 48 6.75 3.95 -5.65
C ASP A 48 8.05 3.23 -5.25
N SER A 49 9.16 3.97 -5.19
CA SER A 49 10.47 3.52 -4.73
C SER A 49 10.43 2.63 -3.48
N TYR A 50 9.57 2.93 -2.49
CA TYR A 50 9.42 2.14 -1.25
C TYR A 50 8.03 1.53 -1.08
N TRP A 51 7.18 1.57 -2.11
CA TRP A 51 5.80 1.10 -2.04
C TRP A 51 5.47 0.04 -3.09
N CYS A 52 5.00 -1.12 -2.62
CA CYS A 52 4.34 -2.09 -3.48
C CYS A 52 2.85 -2.11 -3.15
N GLN A 53 2.04 -1.52 -4.03
CA GLN A 53 0.58 -1.45 -3.87
C GLN A 53 -0.05 -2.82 -3.59
N LEU A 54 0.35 -3.87 -4.32
CA LEU A 54 -0.20 -5.21 -4.14
C LEU A 54 0.11 -5.77 -2.74
N CYS A 55 1.39 -5.77 -2.34
CA CYS A 55 1.79 -6.29 -1.04
C CYS A 55 1.16 -5.50 0.11
N ASN A 56 1.14 -4.16 0.02
CA ASN A 56 0.58 -3.32 1.07
C ASN A 56 -0.95 -3.49 1.15
N ALA A 57 -1.66 -3.54 0.02
CA ALA A 57 -3.09 -3.84 0.02
C ALA A 57 -3.41 -5.18 0.69
N THR A 58 -2.62 -6.24 0.41
CA THR A 58 -2.79 -7.54 1.09
C THR A 58 -2.53 -7.44 2.59
N ARG A 59 -1.47 -6.73 3.03
CA ARG A 59 -1.18 -6.51 4.45
C ARG A 59 -2.31 -5.76 5.16
N PHE A 60 -2.86 -4.73 4.52
CA PHE A 60 -4.00 -3.99 5.06
C PHE A 60 -5.24 -4.87 5.19
N GLN A 61 -5.59 -5.66 4.17
CA GLN A 61 -6.73 -6.58 4.21
C GLN A 61 -6.66 -7.56 5.37
N GLN A 62 -5.46 -8.08 5.67
CA GLN A 62 -5.23 -8.96 6.82
C GLN A 62 -5.45 -8.24 8.14
N ASN A 63 -5.16 -6.94 8.20
CA ASN A 63 -5.27 -6.12 9.41
C ASN A 63 -6.65 -5.48 9.62
N PHE A 64 -7.57 -5.51 8.64
CA PHE A 64 -8.90 -4.88 8.76
C PHE A 64 -9.76 -5.43 9.90
N LYS A 65 -9.45 -6.63 10.41
CA LYS A 65 -10.15 -7.23 11.55
C LYS A 65 -9.58 -6.80 12.90
N ASN A 66 -8.40 -6.16 12.91
CA ASN A 66 -7.66 -5.85 14.13
C ASN A 66 -7.95 -4.45 14.68
N TRP A 67 -8.66 -3.61 13.94
CA TRP A 67 -9.04 -2.27 14.37
C TRP A 67 -10.44 -1.92 13.83
N THR A 68 -11.15 -1.04 14.54
CA THR A 68 -12.42 -0.47 14.10
C THR A 68 -12.66 0.85 14.78
N SER A 69 -13.05 1.88 14.03
CA SER A 69 -13.46 3.18 14.57
C SER A 69 -14.78 3.16 15.35
N GLY A 70 -15.48 2.02 15.39
CA GLY A 70 -16.88 1.95 15.81
C GLY A 70 -17.86 2.56 14.79
N ASN A 71 -17.38 3.12 13.67
CA ASN A 71 -18.19 3.68 12.59
C ASN A 71 -17.91 2.96 11.26
N ASP A 72 -18.92 2.24 10.75
CA ASP A 72 -18.79 1.45 9.52
C ASP A 72 -18.49 2.26 8.26
N GLU A 73 -18.99 3.50 8.16
CA GLU A 73 -18.75 4.37 7.01
C GLU A 73 -17.31 4.86 6.99
N VAL A 74 -16.81 5.30 8.16
CA VAL A 74 -15.41 5.70 8.34
C VAL A 74 -14.48 4.52 8.07
N ASN A 75 -14.79 3.33 8.61
CA ASN A 75 -14.02 2.11 8.36
C ASN A 75 -13.94 1.79 6.86
N LYS A 76 -15.09 1.79 6.14
CA LYS A 76 -15.12 1.53 4.69
C LYS A 76 -14.32 2.55 3.91
N PHE A 77 -14.38 3.83 4.30
CA PHE A 77 -13.62 4.89 3.66
C PHE A 77 -12.10 4.68 3.82
N ILE A 78 -11.64 4.46 5.05
CA ILE A 78 -10.21 4.21 5.35
C ILE A 78 -9.71 2.96 4.61
N GLN A 79 -10.44 1.85 4.68
CA GLN A 79 -10.07 0.61 3.98
C GLN A 79 -9.95 0.83 2.47
N LYS A 80 -10.91 1.53 1.85
CA LYS A 80 -10.87 1.84 0.40
C LYS A 80 -9.64 2.66 0.03
N THR A 81 -9.25 3.61 0.88
CA THR A 81 -8.05 4.44 0.66
C THR A 81 -6.79 3.60 0.80
N GLN A 82 -6.66 2.80 1.86
CA GLN A 82 -5.52 1.90 2.09
C GLN A 82 -5.31 0.89 0.95
N LEU A 83 -6.39 0.33 0.39
CA LEU A 83 -6.32 -0.60 -0.76
C LEU A 83 -5.85 0.06 -2.07
N LYS A 84 -6.10 1.36 -2.23
CA LYS A 84 -5.81 2.10 -3.45
C LYS A 84 -4.49 2.87 -3.40
N ALA A 85 -3.93 3.04 -2.21
CA ALA A 85 -2.70 3.79 -1.99
C ALA A 85 -1.56 3.30 -2.90
N LYS A 86 -0.96 4.24 -3.63
CA LYS A 86 0.19 4.05 -4.52
C LYS A 86 1.51 4.42 -3.87
N GLU A 87 1.45 5.18 -2.79
CA GLU A 87 2.58 5.60 -1.95
C GLU A 87 2.15 5.72 -0.47
N TYR A 88 3.12 5.94 0.42
CA TYR A 88 2.87 5.93 1.86
C TYR A 88 2.01 7.12 2.34
N GLN A 89 2.07 8.25 1.64
CA GLN A 89 1.36 9.49 1.99
C GLN A 89 -0.13 9.41 1.69
N GLU A 90 -0.54 8.46 0.84
CA GLU A 90 -1.93 8.28 0.45
C GLU A 90 -2.72 7.43 1.47
N ILE A 91 -2.08 6.84 2.48
CA ILE A 91 -2.78 6.01 3.46
C ILE A 91 -3.43 6.87 4.54
N LEU A 92 -4.59 6.42 5.01
CA LEU A 92 -5.21 6.90 6.23
C LEU A 92 -5.11 5.82 7.29
N GLU A 93 -4.86 6.23 8.53
CA GLU A 93 -4.86 5.34 9.70
C GLU A 93 -5.90 5.83 10.70
N TRP A 94 -6.64 4.89 11.27
CA TRP A 94 -7.47 5.17 12.43
C TRP A 94 -6.66 5.00 13.70
N ILE A 95 -6.65 6.03 14.56
CA ILE A 95 -5.98 6.00 15.86
C ILE A 95 -7.07 6.16 16.91
N GLU A 96 -7.25 5.14 17.75
CA GLU A 96 -8.16 5.20 18.88
C GLU A 96 -7.77 6.31 19.85
N TYR A 97 -8.78 6.97 20.44
CA TYR A 97 -8.55 8.09 21.34
C TYR A 97 -7.75 7.69 22.59
N ASP A 98 -7.89 6.46 23.05
CA ASP A 98 -7.19 5.91 24.22
C ASP A 98 -5.67 5.69 23.99
N ARG A 99 -5.19 5.78 22.74
CA ARG A 99 -3.76 5.72 22.40
C ARG A 99 -3.05 7.06 22.59
N PHE A 100 -3.78 8.16 22.78
CA PHE A 100 -3.18 9.46 23.04
C PHE A 100 -2.90 9.61 24.54
N GLU A 101 -1.71 10.07 24.86
CA GLU A 101 -1.26 10.38 26.22
C GLU A 101 -1.20 11.91 26.40
N ASP A 102 -1.20 12.37 27.65
CA ASP A 102 -1.05 13.80 28.00
C ASP A 102 -2.05 14.74 27.30
N VAL A 103 -3.28 14.26 27.11
CA VAL A 103 -4.35 15.02 26.43
C VAL A 103 -4.90 16.10 27.38
N GLU A 104 -4.60 17.37 27.08
CA GLU A 104 -4.98 18.52 27.91
C GLU A 104 -5.97 19.43 27.19
N TYR A 105 -7.04 19.84 27.88
CA TYR A 105 -7.98 20.80 27.29
C TYR A 105 -7.29 22.12 26.91
N LEU A 106 -7.45 22.52 25.65
CA LEU A 106 -6.92 23.78 25.12
C LEU A 106 -8.00 24.86 25.02
N ALA A 107 -9.10 24.56 24.32
CA ALA A 107 -10.16 25.53 24.06
C ALA A 107 -11.44 24.86 23.59
N LYS A 108 -12.56 25.59 23.65
CA LYS A 108 -13.81 25.21 23.00
C LYS A 108 -14.22 26.32 22.02
N GLY A 109 -14.34 25.96 20.75
CA GLY A 109 -14.84 26.83 19.69
C GLY A 109 -16.27 26.50 19.29
N GLY A 110 -16.81 27.24 18.33
CA GLY A 110 -18.17 27.01 17.81
C GLY A 110 -18.36 25.65 17.11
N PHE A 111 -17.27 25.03 16.64
CA PHE A 111 -17.30 23.80 15.85
C PHE A 111 -16.66 22.59 16.56
N GLY A 112 -16.20 22.74 17.80
CA GLY A 112 -15.53 21.63 18.48
C GLY A 112 -14.84 22.01 19.78
N THR A 113 -14.37 20.97 20.46
CA THR A 113 -13.51 21.09 21.65
C THR A 113 -12.12 20.62 21.24
N PHE A 114 -11.12 21.42 21.60
CA PHE A 114 -9.72 21.17 21.34
C PHE A 114 -9.09 20.69 22.65
N TYR A 115 -8.42 19.55 22.54
CA TYR A 115 -7.58 18.94 23.56
C TYR A 115 -6.16 18.80 23.00
#